data_AF-A0A117QW26-F1
#
_entry.id   AF-A0A117QW26-F1
#
_cell.length_a   1.000
_cell.length_b   1.000
_cell.length_c   1.000
_cell.angle_alpha   90.00
_cell.angle_beta   90.00
_cell.angle_gamma   90.00
#
_symmetry.space_group_name_H-M   'P 1'
#
loop_
_entity.id
_entity.type
_entity.pdbx_description
1 polymer ?
#
loop_
_entity_poly.entity_id
_entity_poly.type
_entity_poly.pdbx_seq_one_letter_code
_entity_poly.pdbx_strand_id
1 'polypeptide(L)'
;MTESLPPEAPESAASDPEDSTGEDENGPADNRPAVTAAKAVAASQVEKARNARRTSARIDNWRFGLPAVLSFIVAVGTFIYLSDDASEREMTGDDSGAPFSWWWPVACLGLAILLGVIHQVRATSRSATFGEAVRAEEFNVRMAELDYVPETDAPLSANRALLQEYHRLSTGQANAAFRVAVWVMTATAVLVLAGAVTVVLIHDTATAITLASLTAFISALSGYVSATLLATYRVSVEQARFYFREPLAGGYLLAAEHLAKRVPAPDHIPALHRVVDGFIQAAVNVPGTAVDAATPQELPQDPGTAP
;
A
#
# COMPACT_ATOMS: atom_id res chain seq x y z
N MET A 1 26.61 22.66 -25.29
CA MET A 1 25.16 22.86 -25.49
C MET A 1 24.54 22.88 -24.12
N THR A 2 24.43 24.09 -23.57
CA THR A 2 23.95 24.37 -22.22
C THR A 2 22.49 24.76 -22.34
N GLU A 3 21.62 23.81 -22.04
CA GLU A 3 20.17 24.00 -22.07
C GLU A 3 19.77 24.78 -20.80
N SER A 4 19.45 26.06 -20.99
CA SER A 4 18.99 26.96 -19.94
C SER A 4 17.59 26.53 -19.49
N LEU A 5 17.46 26.08 -18.25
CA LEU A 5 16.17 25.80 -17.62
C LEU A 5 15.32 27.09 -17.55
N PRO A 6 14.01 27.00 -17.87
CA PRO A 6 13.10 28.13 -17.74
C PRO A 6 12.90 28.54 -16.27
N PRO A 7 12.61 29.83 -16.00
CA PRO A 7 12.45 30.34 -14.65
C PRO A 7 11.24 29.70 -13.96
N GLU A 8 11.44 29.24 -12.72
CA GLU A 8 10.39 28.75 -11.83
C GLU A 8 9.29 29.80 -11.70
N ALA A 9 8.06 29.41 -12.06
CA ALA A 9 6.87 30.20 -11.82
C ALA A 9 6.66 30.35 -10.30
N PRO A 10 6.22 31.54 -9.82
CA PRO A 10 6.01 31.76 -8.41
C PRO A 10 4.97 30.76 -7.87
N GLU A 11 5.37 30.09 -6.79
CA GLU A 11 4.58 29.20 -5.96
C GLU A 11 3.27 29.91 -5.59
N SER A 12 2.20 29.55 -6.29
CA SER A 12 0.84 29.98 -6.01
C SER A 12 0.54 29.61 -4.58
N ALA A 13 0.48 30.61 -3.70
CA ALA A 13 -0.04 30.50 -2.35
C ALA A 13 -1.32 29.64 -2.42
N ALA A 14 -1.24 28.46 -1.81
CA ALA A 14 -2.38 27.60 -1.60
C ALA A 14 -3.40 28.42 -0.81
N SER A 15 -4.41 28.93 -1.51
CA SER A 15 -5.65 29.36 -0.91
C SER A 15 -6.13 28.18 -0.07
N ASP A 16 -6.11 28.37 1.25
CA ASP A 16 -6.84 27.52 2.19
C ASP A 16 -8.22 27.24 1.58
N PRO A 17 -8.69 25.99 1.57
CA PRO A 17 -10.03 25.71 1.11
C PRO A 17 -10.96 26.54 1.98
N GLU A 18 -11.59 27.54 1.37
CA GLU A 18 -12.75 28.19 1.96
C GLU A 18 -13.66 27.06 2.38
N ASP A 19 -13.76 26.89 3.70
CA ASP A 19 -14.75 26.12 4.40
C ASP A 19 -16.08 26.80 4.07
N SER A 20 -16.54 26.52 2.86
CA SER A 20 -17.90 26.71 2.42
C SER A 20 -18.73 25.82 3.33
N THR A 21 -19.04 26.41 4.49
CA THR A 21 -20.25 26.22 5.26
C THR A 21 -21.41 26.44 4.30
N GLY A 22 -21.60 25.42 3.44
CA GLY A 22 -22.71 25.31 2.53
C GLY A 22 -23.95 25.48 3.37
N GLU A 23 -24.69 26.52 3.03
CA GLU A 23 -26.02 26.78 3.53
C GLU A 23 -26.81 25.47 3.58
N ASP A 24 -27.47 25.27 4.71
CA ASP A 24 -28.34 24.16 5.06
C ASP A 24 -29.36 23.83 3.95
N GLU A 25 -28.95 23.10 2.91
CA GLU A 25 -29.80 22.18 2.15
C GLU A 25 -30.10 20.91 2.97
N ASN A 26 -30.15 21.04 4.31
CA ASN A 26 -30.83 20.13 5.23
C ASN A 26 -32.36 20.22 5.06
N GLY A 27 -32.83 20.11 3.81
CA GLY A 27 -34.20 19.69 3.52
C GLY A 27 -34.44 18.28 4.07
N PRO A 28 -35.69 17.76 4.04
CA PRO A 28 -36.18 16.61 4.84
C PRO A 28 -35.52 15.25 4.58
N ALA A 29 -34.36 15.18 3.92
CA ALA A 29 -33.53 14.00 3.77
C ALA A 29 -33.09 13.39 5.12
N ASP A 30 -32.98 14.20 6.20
CA ASP A 30 -32.60 13.71 7.53
C ASP A 30 -33.70 12.91 8.26
N ASN A 31 -34.95 12.98 7.79
CA ASN A 31 -36.08 12.22 8.36
C ASN A 31 -36.29 10.84 7.69
N ARG A 32 -35.33 10.33 6.91
CA ARG A 32 -35.46 9.02 6.25
C ARG A 32 -34.97 7.90 7.19
N PRO A 33 -35.88 7.04 7.69
CA PRO A 33 -35.54 6.06 8.73
C PRO A 33 -34.46 5.06 8.31
N ALA A 34 -34.38 4.72 7.01
CA ALA A 34 -33.35 3.81 6.50
C ALA A 34 -31.96 4.45 6.48
N VAL A 35 -31.84 5.72 6.06
CA VAL A 35 -30.56 6.44 6.04
C VAL A 35 -30.08 6.70 7.48
N THR A 36 -30.97 7.09 8.38
CA THR A 36 -30.63 7.29 9.80
C THR A 36 -30.18 5.98 10.46
N ALA A 37 -30.84 4.86 10.14
CA ALA A 37 -30.45 3.55 10.64
C ALA A 37 -29.08 3.12 10.09
N ALA A 38 -28.83 3.31 8.78
CA ALA A 38 -27.55 3.02 8.16
C ALA A 38 -26.42 3.86 8.77
N LYS A 39 -26.64 5.16 8.98
CA LYS A 39 -25.67 6.06 9.64
C LYS A 39 -25.38 5.64 11.09
N ALA A 40 -26.40 5.24 11.84
CA ALA A 40 -26.22 4.77 13.22
C ALA A 40 -25.41 3.46 13.28
N VAL A 41 -25.69 2.51 12.39
CA VAL A 41 -24.93 1.26 12.27
C VAL A 41 -23.47 1.57 11.88
N ALA A 42 -23.27 2.37 10.84
CA ALA A 42 -21.95 2.80 10.39
C ALA A 42 -21.12 3.45 11.51
N ALA A 43 -21.71 4.39 12.26
CA ALA A 43 -21.04 5.05 13.38
C ALA A 43 -20.58 4.06 14.46
N SER A 44 -21.43 3.09 14.82
CA SER A 44 -21.10 2.06 15.82
C SER A 44 -19.96 1.15 15.36
N GLN A 45 -19.94 0.78 14.07
CA GLN A 45 -18.92 -0.07 13.48
C GLN A 45 -17.58 0.66 13.37
N VAL A 46 -17.61 1.93 12.96
CA VAL A 46 -16.43 2.81 12.93
C VAL A 46 -15.83 2.97 14.33
N GLU A 47 -16.66 3.16 15.35
CA GLU A 47 -16.20 3.25 16.73
C GLU A 47 -15.56 1.94 17.20
N LYS A 48 -16.19 0.79 16.92
CA LYS A 48 -15.63 -0.53 17.21
C LYS A 48 -14.29 -0.74 16.53
N ALA A 49 -14.17 -0.39 15.25
CA ALA A 49 -12.92 -0.47 14.49
C ALA A 49 -11.85 0.47 15.06
N ARG A 50 -12.23 1.67 15.51
CA ARG A 50 -11.34 2.65 16.15
C ARG A 50 -10.80 2.10 17.48
N ASN A 51 -11.66 1.51 18.29
CA ASN A 51 -11.28 0.89 19.56
C ASN A 51 -10.35 -0.31 19.33
N ALA A 52 -10.66 -1.19 18.37
CA ALA A 52 -9.79 -2.30 17.98
C ALA A 52 -8.41 -1.82 17.50
N ARG A 53 -8.36 -0.74 16.71
CA ARG A 53 -7.11 -0.11 16.27
C ARG A 53 -6.30 0.43 17.44
N ARG A 54 -6.92 1.14 18.40
CA ARG A 54 -6.24 1.68 19.59
C ARG A 54 -5.67 0.57 20.48
N THR A 55 -6.46 -0.48 20.72
CA THR A 55 -6.00 -1.64 21.51
C THR A 55 -4.82 -2.33 20.82
N SER A 56 -4.90 -2.55 19.52
CA SER A 56 -3.79 -3.12 18.74
C SER A 56 -2.56 -2.20 18.72
N ALA A 57 -2.76 -0.88 18.59
CA ALA A 57 -1.71 0.15 18.70
C ALA A 57 -0.92 0.01 19.99
N ARG A 58 -1.62 -0.07 21.12
CA ARG A 58 -1.02 -0.22 22.44
C ARG A 58 -0.23 -1.53 22.57
N ILE A 59 -0.81 -2.65 22.12
CA ILE A 59 -0.16 -3.97 22.19
C ILE A 59 1.13 -3.98 21.37
N ASP A 60 1.10 -3.49 20.13
CA ASP A 60 2.29 -3.52 19.27
C ASP A 60 3.35 -2.50 19.70
N ASN A 61 2.96 -1.34 20.25
CA ASN A 61 3.92 -0.40 20.85
C ASN A 61 4.67 -1.07 22.01
N TRP A 62 3.97 -1.84 22.84
CA TRP A 62 4.58 -2.55 23.95
C TRP A 62 5.43 -3.75 23.51
N ARG A 63 4.95 -4.52 22.52
CA ARG A 63 5.63 -5.74 22.05
C ARG A 63 6.83 -5.48 21.13
N PHE A 64 6.78 -4.43 20.31
CA PHE A 64 7.79 -4.19 19.28
C PHE A 64 8.44 -2.82 19.43
N GLY A 65 7.66 -1.77 19.70
CA GLY A 65 8.19 -0.41 19.81
C GLY A 65 9.16 -0.24 20.98
N LEU A 66 8.73 -0.64 22.18
CA LEU A 66 9.55 -0.50 23.39
C LEU A 66 10.83 -1.36 23.34
N PRO A 67 10.78 -2.66 22.94
CA PRO A 67 11.99 -3.44 22.74
C PRO A 67 12.92 -2.90 21.65
N ALA A 68 12.39 -2.34 20.55
CA ALA A 68 13.23 -1.72 19.52
C ALA A 68 14.01 -0.51 20.07
N VAL A 69 13.34 0.36 20.82
CA VAL A 69 13.97 1.54 21.45
C VAL A 69 14.98 1.12 22.50
N LEU A 70 14.65 0.15 23.36
CA LEU A 70 15.59 -0.36 24.36
C LEU A 70 16.82 -1.00 23.71
N SER A 71 16.64 -1.82 22.66
CA SER A 71 17.74 -2.44 21.92
C SER A 71 18.64 -1.39 21.27
N PHE A 72 18.06 -0.31 20.74
CA PHE A 72 18.80 0.81 20.19
C PHE A 72 19.60 1.56 21.26
N ILE A 73 19.00 1.87 22.41
CA ILE A 73 19.68 2.53 23.54
C ILE A 73 20.84 1.67 24.04
N VAL A 74 20.64 0.36 24.20
CA VAL A 74 21.69 -0.58 24.61
C VAL A 74 22.82 -0.59 23.59
N ALA A 75 22.51 -0.66 22.28
CA ALA A 75 23.52 -0.63 21.22
C ALA A 75 24.35 0.66 21.24
N VAL A 76 23.72 1.82 21.35
CA VAL A 76 24.40 3.11 21.41
C VAL A 76 25.23 3.24 22.68
N GLY A 77 24.68 2.85 23.84
CA GLY A 77 25.40 2.90 25.12
C GLY A 77 26.62 1.99 25.15
N THR A 78 26.50 0.76 24.64
CA THR A 78 27.66 -0.15 24.52
C THR A 78 28.68 0.35 23.52
N PHE A 79 28.26 0.97 22.41
CA PHE A 79 29.18 1.57 21.45
C PHE A 79 29.98 2.73 22.07
N ILE A 80 29.32 3.64 22.79
CA ILE A 80 29.99 4.76 23.47
C ILE A 80 30.97 4.25 24.52
N TYR A 81 30.53 3.30 25.36
CA TYR A 81 31.39 2.69 26.39
C TYR A 81 32.64 2.02 25.78
N LEU A 82 32.47 1.27 24.69
CA LEU A 82 33.58 0.62 23.99
C LEU A 82 34.52 1.63 23.33
N SER A 83 34.00 2.74 22.80
CA SER A 83 34.85 3.77 22.20
C SER A 83 35.73 4.49 23.22
N ASP A 84 35.22 4.66 24.45
CA ASP A 84 35.95 5.28 25.55
C ASP A 84 37.06 4.34 26.07
N ASP A 85 36.70 3.08 26.36
CA ASP A 85 37.62 2.03 26.81
C ASP A 85 38.73 1.73 25.79
N ALA A 86 38.43 1.77 24.48
CA ALA A 86 39.44 1.63 23.43
C ALA A 86 40.47 2.76 23.47
N SER A 87 40.05 3.99 23.76
CA SER A 87 40.95 5.14 23.84
C SER A 87 41.86 5.07 25.07
N GLU A 88 41.39 4.52 26.19
CA GLU A 88 42.20 4.33 27.40
C GLU A 88 43.22 3.18 27.24
N ARG A 89 42.83 2.08 26.59
CA ARG A 89 43.75 0.94 26.35
C ARG A 89 44.92 1.30 25.44
N GLU A 90 44.70 2.17 24.46
CA GLU A 90 45.79 2.67 23.61
C GLU A 90 46.88 3.39 24.43
N MET A 91 46.53 3.94 25.59
CA MET A 91 47.49 4.58 26.50
C MET A 91 48.20 3.61 27.45
N THR A 92 47.56 2.51 27.86
CA THR A 92 48.07 1.63 28.92
C THR A 92 48.83 0.40 28.40
N GLY A 93 48.66 0.02 27.13
CA GLY A 93 49.39 -1.10 26.51
C GLY A 93 49.07 -2.47 27.11
N ASP A 94 47.95 -2.61 27.82
CA ASP A 94 47.50 -3.86 28.43
C ASP A 94 46.62 -4.67 27.47
N ASP A 95 47.19 -5.74 26.92
CA ASP A 95 46.54 -6.69 26.00
C ASP A 95 45.71 -7.77 26.72
N SER A 96 45.49 -7.66 28.04
CA SER A 96 44.72 -8.65 28.78
C SER A 96 43.24 -8.65 28.36
N GLY A 97 42.88 -9.69 27.59
CA GLY A 97 41.65 -9.80 26.80
C GLY A 97 40.36 -9.42 27.53
N ALA A 98 39.74 -8.35 27.08
CA ALA A 98 38.39 -8.00 27.49
C ALA A 98 37.39 -9.07 26.98
N PRO A 99 36.56 -9.65 27.85
CA PRO A 99 35.55 -10.65 27.45
C PRO A 99 34.38 -10.03 26.66
N PHE A 100 34.34 -8.71 26.50
CA PHE A 100 33.25 -8.02 25.83
C PHE A 100 33.54 -7.83 24.34
N SER A 101 33.05 -8.78 23.55
CA SER A 101 33.24 -8.84 22.10
C SER A 101 32.39 -7.79 21.36
N TRP A 102 33.02 -7.04 20.46
CA TRP A 102 32.44 -5.92 19.66
C TRP A 102 31.16 -6.29 18.87
N TRP A 103 30.83 -7.57 18.67
CA TRP A 103 29.64 -7.96 17.93
C TRP A 103 28.31 -7.66 18.65
N TRP A 104 28.31 -7.47 19.98
CA TRP A 104 27.08 -7.18 20.75
C TRP A 104 26.36 -5.89 20.31
N PRO A 105 27.02 -4.72 20.24
CA PRO A 105 26.37 -3.50 19.75
C PRO A 105 25.80 -3.66 18.35
N VAL A 106 26.50 -4.37 17.45
CA VAL A 106 26.05 -4.63 16.08
C VAL A 106 24.79 -5.51 16.08
N ALA A 107 24.77 -6.58 16.89
CA ALA A 107 23.60 -7.45 17.02
C ALA A 107 22.38 -6.70 17.60
N CYS A 108 22.59 -5.87 18.64
CA CYS A 108 21.53 -5.05 19.24
C CYS A 108 20.99 -4.00 18.25
N LEU A 109 21.86 -3.39 17.43
CA LEU A 109 21.45 -2.45 16.40
C LEU A 109 20.64 -3.16 15.30
N GLY A 110 21.10 -4.30 14.82
CA GLY A 110 20.38 -5.11 13.82
C GLY A 110 19.00 -5.54 14.32
N LEU A 111 18.89 -5.97 15.58
CA LEU A 111 17.62 -6.31 16.22
C LEU A 111 16.70 -5.08 16.34
N ALA A 112 17.23 -3.92 16.70
CA ALA A 112 16.46 -2.68 16.80
C ALA A 112 15.86 -2.27 15.44
N ILE A 113 16.65 -2.35 14.36
CA ILE A 113 16.19 -2.06 12.99
C ILE A 113 15.08 -3.04 12.59
N LEU A 114 15.29 -4.35 12.80
CA LEU A 114 14.31 -5.39 12.47
C LEU A 114 12.98 -5.15 13.18
N LEU A 115 13.00 -4.94 14.50
CA LEU A 115 11.81 -4.66 15.29
C LEU A 115 11.14 -3.35 14.87
N GLY A 116 11.92 -2.33 14.52
CA GLY A 116 11.43 -1.06 13.97
C GLY A 116 10.68 -1.23 12.66
N VAL A 117 11.23 -2.01 11.72
CA VAL A 117 10.57 -2.34 10.45
C VAL A 117 9.27 -3.10 10.68
N ILE A 118 9.30 -4.15 11.52
CA ILE A 118 8.09 -4.93 11.87
C ILE A 118 7.02 -4.00 12.48
N HIS A 119 7.42 -3.09 13.36
CA HIS A 119 6.53 -2.13 13.97
C HIS A 119 5.88 -1.20 12.93
N GLN A 120 6.66 -0.66 11.99
CA GLN A 120 6.17 0.22 10.92
C GLN A 120 5.24 -0.49 9.95
N VAL A 121 5.57 -1.72 9.53
CA VAL A 121 4.72 -2.53 8.67
C VAL A 121 3.37 -2.79 9.34
N ARG A 122 3.37 -3.19 10.62
CA ARG A 122 2.12 -3.38 11.38
C ARG A 122 1.36 -2.08 11.58
N ALA A 123 2.03 -0.96 11.85
CA ALA A 123 1.39 0.35 11.96
C ALA A 123 0.68 0.77 10.66
N THR A 124 1.32 0.52 9.52
CA THR A 124 0.77 0.81 8.20
C THR A 124 -0.41 -0.11 7.89
N SER A 125 -0.26 -1.42 8.10
CA SER A 125 -1.32 -2.42 7.90
C SER A 125 -2.58 -2.11 8.71
N ARG A 126 -2.44 -1.74 9.99
CA ARG A 126 -3.58 -1.35 10.85
C ARG A 126 -4.30 -0.10 10.38
N SER A 127 -3.55 0.84 9.83
CA SER A 127 -4.13 2.08 9.30
C SER A 127 -4.91 1.79 8.01
N ALA A 128 -4.42 0.85 7.19
CA ALA A 128 -5.13 0.36 6.02
C ALA A 128 -6.44 -0.37 6.39
N THR A 129 -6.39 -1.34 7.32
CA THR A 129 -7.59 -2.12 7.72
C THR A 129 -8.66 -1.25 8.38
N PHE A 130 -8.26 -0.31 9.25
CA PHE A 130 -9.21 0.66 9.81
C PHE A 130 -9.81 1.54 8.72
N GLY A 131 -8.99 2.01 7.78
CA GLY A 131 -9.47 2.78 6.65
C GLY A 131 -10.47 1.99 5.81
N GLU A 132 -10.23 0.71 5.54
CA GLU A 132 -11.16 -0.16 4.81
C GLU A 132 -12.49 -0.32 5.54
N ALA A 133 -12.47 -0.51 6.86
CA ALA A 133 -13.68 -0.62 7.66
C ALA A 133 -14.53 0.68 7.61
N VAL A 134 -13.91 1.85 7.80
CA VAL A 134 -14.62 3.13 7.73
C VAL A 134 -15.26 3.32 6.36
N ARG A 135 -14.53 2.97 5.30
CA ARG A 135 -14.99 3.16 3.93
C ARG A 135 -16.09 2.21 3.51
N ALA A 136 -16.04 0.95 3.97
CA ALA A 136 -17.13 0.01 3.74
C ALA A 136 -18.44 0.54 4.33
N GLU A 137 -18.37 1.15 5.51
CA GLU A 137 -19.54 1.76 6.16
C GLU A 137 -20.01 3.04 5.45
N GLU A 138 -19.10 3.92 5.03
CA GLU A 138 -19.45 5.10 4.20
C GLU A 138 -20.13 4.69 2.88
N PHE A 139 -19.62 3.64 2.24
CA PHE A 139 -20.22 3.07 1.04
C PHE A 139 -21.62 2.54 1.30
N ASN A 140 -21.84 1.80 2.40
CA ASN A 140 -23.17 1.30 2.79
C ASN A 140 -24.17 2.44 3.02
N VAL A 141 -23.74 3.53 3.67
CA VAL A 141 -24.58 4.73 3.87
C VAL A 141 -24.93 5.37 2.53
N ARG A 142 -23.95 5.53 1.63
CA ARG A 142 -24.19 6.09 0.28
C ARG A 142 -25.13 5.21 -0.55
N MET A 143 -25.03 3.89 -0.44
CA MET A 143 -25.98 2.97 -1.09
C MET A 143 -27.39 3.11 -0.53
N ALA A 144 -27.55 3.27 0.78
CA ALA A 144 -28.85 3.53 1.39
C ALA A 144 -29.45 4.89 0.98
N GLU A 145 -28.61 5.89 0.67
CA GLU A 145 -29.05 7.17 0.11
C GLU A 145 -29.49 7.04 -1.36
N LEU A 146 -28.81 6.19 -2.14
CA LEU A 146 -29.10 5.91 -3.55
C LEU A 146 -30.45 5.22 -3.76
N ASP A 147 -30.92 4.40 -2.82
CA ASP A 147 -32.26 3.77 -2.87
C ASP A 147 -33.42 4.78 -2.94
N TYR A 148 -33.17 6.06 -2.63
CA TYR A 148 -34.15 7.14 -2.70
C TYR A 148 -33.93 8.12 -3.87
N VAL A 149 -32.92 7.90 -4.72
CA VAL A 149 -32.71 8.67 -5.94
C VAL A 149 -33.73 8.18 -6.99
N PRO A 150 -34.39 9.06 -7.76
CA PRO A 150 -35.31 8.64 -8.82
C PRO A 150 -34.68 7.58 -9.75
N GLU A 151 -35.46 6.54 -10.07
CA GLU A 151 -35.04 5.31 -10.77
C GLU A 151 -34.22 5.56 -12.06
N THR A 152 -34.40 6.72 -12.69
CA THR A 152 -33.72 7.08 -13.94
C THR A 152 -32.23 7.38 -13.79
N ASP A 153 -31.76 7.87 -12.64
CA ASP A 153 -30.35 8.26 -12.44
C ASP A 153 -29.62 7.41 -11.39
N ALA A 154 -30.35 6.63 -10.58
CA ALA A 154 -29.81 5.71 -9.58
C ALA A 154 -28.79 4.67 -10.13
N PRO A 155 -29.03 3.97 -11.25
CA PRO A 155 -28.10 2.94 -11.72
C PRO A 155 -26.77 3.50 -12.24
N LEU A 156 -26.81 4.66 -12.91
CA LEU A 156 -25.60 5.30 -13.44
C LEU A 156 -24.74 5.88 -12.31
N SER A 157 -25.36 6.51 -11.31
CA SER A 157 -24.66 7.06 -10.14
C SER A 157 -24.08 5.95 -9.26
N ALA A 158 -24.80 4.85 -9.05
CA ALA A 158 -24.27 3.67 -8.37
C ALA A 158 -23.09 3.05 -9.12
N ASN A 159 -23.16 2.90 -10.44
CA ASN A 159 -22.05 2.38 -11.25
C ASN A 159 -20.80 3.28 -11.15
N ARG A 160 -20.96 4.61 -11.23
CA ARG A 160 -19.86 5.56 -11.04
C ARG A 160 -19.26 5.50 -9.63
N ALA A 161 -20.09 5.36 -8.60
CA ALA A 161 -19.64 5.20 -7.22
C ALA A 161 -18.80 3.92 -7.04
N LEU A 162 -19.24 2.81 -7.66
CA LEU A 162 -18.49 1.55 -7.68
C LEU A 162 -17.15 1.67 -8.40
N LEU A 163 -17.12 2.30 -9.59
CA LEU A 163 -15.90 2.53 -10.35
C LEU A 163 -14.90 3.41 -9.58
N GLN A 164 -15.39 4.47 -8.93
CA GLN A 164 -14.56 5.33 -8.10
C GLN A 164 -13.99 4.57 -6.90
N GLU A 165 -14.79 3.79 -6.19
CA GLU A 165 -14.30 3.05 -5.03
C GLU A 165 -13.28 1.98 -5.44
N TYR A 166 -13.49 1.30 -6.56
CA TYR A 166 -12.52 0.33 -7.06
C TYR A 166 -11.20 1.00 -7.53
N HIS A 167 -11.28 2.15 -8.21
CA HIS A 167 -10.08 2.94 -8.54
C HIS A 167 -9.32 3.36 -7.28
N ARG A 168 -10.05 3.77 -6.25
CA ARG A 168 -9.48 4.18 -4.96
C ARG A 168 -8.85 3.00 -4.20
N LEU A 169 -9.47 1.81 -4.25
CA LEU A 169 -8.93 0.58 -3.66
C LEU A 169 -7.62 0.17 -4.34
N SER A 170 -7.60 0.15 -5.68
CA SER A 170 -6.40 -0.23 -6.43
C SER A 170 -5.23 0.76 -6.22
N THR A 171 -5.50 2.07 -6.24
CA THR A 171 -4.47 3.10 -5.97
C THR A 171 -4.02 3.11 -4.51
N GLY A 172 -4.94 2.89 -3.56
CA GLY A 172 -4.64 2.83 -2.14
C GLY A 172 -3.73 1.65 -1.77
N GLN A 173 -4.01 0.46 -2.30
CA GLN A 173 -3.17 -0.71 -2.11
C GLN A 173 -1.78 -0.52 -2.72
N ALA A 174 -1.70 0.05 -3.93
CA ALA A 174 -0.43 0.36 -4.58
C ALA A 174 0.42 1.35 -3.75
N ASN A 175 -0.18 2.43 -3.25
CA ASN A 175 0.53 3.41 -2.41
C ASN A 175 1.02 2.82 -1.09
N ALA A 176 0.21 1.97 -0.43
CA ALA A 176 0.61 1.31 0.80
C ALA A 176 1.76 0.33 0.58
N ALA A 177 1.68 -0.50 -0.47
CA ALA A 177 2.73 -1.43 -0.85
C ALA A 177 4.03 -0.69 -1.22
N PHE A 178 3.93 0.41 -1.99
CA PHE A 178 5.08 1.24 -2.35
C PHE A 178 5.77 1.81 -1.11
N ARG A 179 5.02 2.36 -0.15
CA ARG A 179 5.59 2.88 1.10
C ARG A 179 6.33 1.79 1.89
N VAL A 180 5.72 0.60 2.03
CA VAL A 180 6.37 -0.53 2.71
C VAL A 180 7.64 -0.95 1.96
N ALA A 181 7.61 -1.02 0.64
CA ALA A 181 8.78 -1.33 -0.18
C ALA A 181 9.90 -0.31 0.02
N VAL A 182 9.59 0.99 0.01
CA VAL A 182 10.57 2.06 0.28
C VAL A 182 11.18 1.91 1.67
N TRP A 183 10.39 1.62 2.69
CA TRP A 183 10.89 1.38 4.05
C TRP A 183 11.83 0.17 4.13
N VAL A 184 11.45 -0.95 3.51
CA VAL A 184 12.27 -2.16 3.48
C VAL A 184 13.57 -1.89 2.71
N MET A 185 13.50 -1.27 1.53
CA MET A 185 14.68 -0.90 0.74
C MET A 185 15.62 0.01 1.53
N THR A 186 15.08 1.04 2.20
CA THR A 186 15.87 1.97 3.01
C THR A 186 16.53 1.26 4.19
N ALA A 187 15.79 0.40 4.90
CA ALA A 187 16.33 -0.37 6.01
C ALA A 187 17.45 -1.33 5.57
N THR A 188 17.26 -2.03 4.45
CA THR A 188 18.29 -2.92 3.89
C THR A 188 19.51 -2.14 3.42
N ALA A 189 19.31 -0.99 2.75
CA ALA A 189 20.41 -0.13 2.31
C ALA A 189 21.25 0.35 3.50
N VAL A 190 20.61 0.80 4.59
CA VAL A 190 21.29 1.20 5.83
C VAL A 190 22.06 0.02 6.43
N LEU A 191 21.47 -1.17 6.46
CA LEU A 191 22.12 -2.36 7.01
C LEU A 191 23.36 -2.78 6.20
N VAL A 192 23.26 -2.75 4.87
CA VAL A 192 24.39 -3.06 3.96
C VAL A 192 25.50 -2.03 4.12
N LEU A 193 25.15 -0.74 4.20
CA LEU A 193 26.13 0.33 4.37
C LEU A 193 26.83 0.25 5.73
N ALA A 194 26.10 -0.05 6.81
CA ALA A 194 26.67 -0.30 8.12
C ALA A 194 27.59 -1.53 8.12
N GLY A 195 27.20 -2.62 7.46
CA GLY A 195 28.03 -3.81 7.29
C GLY A 195 29.33 -3.52 6.54
N ALA A 196 29.26 -2.78 5.43
CA ALA A 196 30.43 -2.39 4.63
C ALA A 196 31.41 -1.51 5.42
N VAL A 197 30.90 -0.51 6.16
CA VAL A 197 31.74 0.33 7.04
C VAL A 197 32.40 -0.52 8.13
N THR A 198 31.65 -1.46 8.72
CA THR A 198 32.18 -2.34 9.77
C THR A 198 33.31 -3.24 9.24
N VAL A 199 33.17 -3.79 8.03
CA VAL A 199 34.22 -4.61 7.40
C VAL A 199 35.53 -3.83 7.21
N VAL A 200 35.45 -2.54 6.86
CA VAL A 200 36.64 -1.69 6.65
C VAL A 200 37.36 -1.37 7.96
N LEU A 201 36.63 -1.31 9.07
CA LEU A 201 37.19 -0.96 10.39
C LEU A 201 37.76 -2.17 11.15
N ILE A 202 37.33 -3.39 10.80
CA ILE A 202 37.80 -4.62 11.43
C ILE A 202 39.17 -5.01 10.87
N HIS A 203 40.12 -5.30 11.78
CA HIS A 203 41.47 -5.71 11.42
C HIS A 203 41.63 -7.25 11.35
N ASP A 204 40.67 -8.01 11.88
CA ASP A 204 40.67 -9.47 11.81
C ASP A 204 40.08 -9.99 10.50
N THR A 205 40.87 -10.79 9.77
CA THR A 205 40.49 -11.32 8.46
C THR A 205 39.36 -12.34 8.53
N ALA A 206 39.27 -13.14 9.59
CA ALA A 206 38.23 -14.15 9.73
C ALA A 206 36.85 -13.50 9.92
N THR A 207 36.76 -12.51 10.80
CA THR A 207 35.53 -11.71 10.99
C THR A 207 35.18 -10.87 9.77
N ALA A 208 36.17 -10.29 9.07
CA ALA A 208 35.91 -9.55 7.82
C ALA A 208 35.31 -10.44 6.72
N ILE A 209 35.83 -11.66 6.51
CA ILE A 209 35.32 -12.59 5.48
C ILE A 209 33.89 -13.03 5.79
N THR A 210 33.59 -13.31 7.05
CA THR A 210 32.24 -13.73 7.47
C THR A 210 31.22 -12.59 7.31
N LEU A 211 31.56 -11.37 7.72
CA LEU A 211 30.71 -10.19 7.51
C LEU A 211 30.51 -9.87 6.02
N ALA A 212 31.56 -9.98 5.20
CA ALA A 212 31.48 -9.74 3.77
C ALA A 212 30.54 -10.76 3.09
N SER A 213 30.65 -12.04 3.46
CA SER A 213 29.79 -13.11 2.95
C SER A 213 28.33 -12.90 3.37
N LEU A 214 28.09 -12.51 4.62
CA LEU A 214 26.75 -12.20 5.13
C LEU A 214 26.14 -10.99 4.40
N THR A 215 26.93 -9.93 4.20
CA THR A 215 26.49 -8.70 3.51
C THR A 215 26.17 -8.99 2.04
N ALA A 216 26.98 -9.82 1.37
CA ALA A 216 26.71 -10.27 0.01
C ALA A 216 25.41 -11.08 -0.08
N PHE A 217 25.18 -11.99 0.88
CA PHE A 217 23.94 -12.78 0.96
C PHE A 217 22.70 -11.91 1.17
N ILE A 218 22.74 -10.96 2.11
CA ILE A 218 21.64 -10.01 2.37
C ILE A 218 21.35 -9.17 1.12
N SER A 219 22.40 -8.71 0.43
CA SER A 219 22.27 -7.93 -0.81
C SER A 219 21.60 -8.75 -1.92
N ALA A 220 22.01 -10.00 -2.11
CA ALA A 220 21.41 -10.92 -3.08
C ALA A 220 19.93 -11.19 -2.75
N LEU A 221 19.62 -11.46 -1.47
CA LEU A 221 18.26 -11.68 -1.00
C LEU A 221 17.37 -10.45 -1.25
N SER A 222 17.90 -9.25 -0.99
CA SER A 222 17.18 -8.00 -1.26
C SER A 222 16.88 -7.80 -2.75
N GLY A 223 17.83 -8.15 -3.63
CA GLY A 223 17.63 -8.15 -5.07
C GLY A 223 16.52 -9.12 -5.49
N TYR A 224 16.54 -10.34 -4.96
CA TYR A 224 15.51 -11.36 -5.23
C TYR A 224 14.12 -10.94 -4.76
N VAL A 225 14.00 -10.39 -3.55
CA VAL A 225 12.71 -9.89 -3.01
C VAL A 225 12.19 -8.74 -3.87
N SER A 226 13.05 -7.80 -4.27
CA SER A 226 12.66 -6.67 -5.12
C SER A 226 12.18 -7.13 -6.49
N ALA A 227 12.87 -8.10 -7.11
CA ALA A 227 12.47 -8.68 -8.38
C ALA A 227 11.11 -9.40 -8.28
N THR A 228 10.90 -10.18 -7.22
CA THR A 228 9.64 -10.89 -6.96
C THR A 228 8.50 -9.90 -6.75
N LEU A 229 8.67 -8.87 -5.94
CA LEU A 229 7.65 -7.84 -5.71
C LEU A 229 7.27 -7.11 -7.00
N LEU A 230 8.25 -6.80 -7.85
CA LEU A 230 8.00 -6.15 -9.14
C LEU A 230 7.23 -7.07 -10.09
N ALA A 231 7.55 -8.38 -10.09
CA ALA A 231 6.82 -9.37 -10.87
C ALA A 231 5.36 -9.50 -10.40
N THR A 232 5.14 -9.63 -9.09
CA THR A 232 3.79 -9.66 -8.51
C THR A 232 3.02 -8.39 -8.82
N TYR A 233 3.64 -7.21 -8.69
CA TYR A 233 3.03 -5.93 -9.04
C TYR A 233 2.54 -5.89 -10.49
N ARG A 234 3.35 -6.36 -11.45
CA ARG A 234 2.95 -6.41 -12.87
C ARG A 234 1.73 -7.30 -13.08
N VAL A 235 1.70 -8.48 -12.46
CA VAL A 235 0.55 -9.41 -12.54
C VAL A 235 -0.70 -8.77 -11.93
N SER A 236 -0.59 -8.15 -10.75
CA SER A 236 -1.72 -7.50 -10.11
C SER A 236 -2.26 -6.31 -10.91
N VAL A 237 -1.39 -5.51 -11.53
CA VAL A 237 -1.80 -4.41 -12.43
C VAL A 237 -2.51 -4.95 -13.66
N GLU A 238 -2.02 -6.04 -14.24
CA GLU A 238 -2.66 -6.65 -15.41
C GLU A 238 -4.03 -7.26 -15.07
N GLN A 239 -4.13 -7.95 -13.94
CA GLN A 239 -5.40 -8.44 -13.40
C GLN A 239 -6.36 -7.28 -13.13
N ALA A 240 -5.89 -6.20 -12.49
CA ALA A 240 -6.72 -5.02 -12.25
C ALA A 240 -7.24 -4.44 -13.57
N ARG A 241 -6.36 -4.25 -14.58
CA ARG A 241 -6.76 -3.79 -15.92
C ARG A 241 -7.80 -4.70 -16.55
N PHE A 242 -7.67 -6.01 -16.41
CA PHE A 242 -8.65 -6.98 -16.90
C PHE A 242 -10.02 -6.77 -16.23
N TYR A 243 -10.08 -6.76 -14.90
CA TYR A 243 -11.32 -6.57 -14.14
C TYR A 243 -11.98 -5.20 -14.34
N PHE A 244 -11.21 -4.16 -14.71
CA PHE A 244 -11.78 -2.84 -15.00
C PHE A 244 -12.61 -2.77 -16.28
N ARG A 245 -12.49 -3.74 -17.19
CA ARG A 245 -13.11 -3.66 -18.52
C ARG A 245 -14.61 -3.93 -18.48
N GLU A 246 -15.01 -4.87 -17.63
CA GLU A 246 -16.41 -5.28 -17.47
C GLU A 246 -17.31 -4.17 -16.92
N PRO A 247 -16.99 -3.49 -15.79
CA PRO A 247 -17.81 -2.39 -15.30
C PRO A 247 -17.79 -1.17 -16.22
N LEU A 248 -16.68 -0.91 -16.93
CA LEU A 248 -16.61 0.14 -17.96
C LEU A 248 -17.61 -0.12 -19.09
N ALA A 249 -17.68 -1.36 -19.59
CA ALA A 249 -18.65 -1.75 -20.59
C ALA A 249 -20.09 -1.53 -20.08
N GLY A 250 -20.39 -1.99 -18.86
CA GLY A 250 -21.69 -1.76 -18.23
C GLY A 250 -22.05 -0.27 -18.08
N GLY A 251 -21.08 0.57 -17.72
CA GLY A 251 -21.25 2.02 -17.62
C GLY A 251 -21.57 2.67 -18.98
N TYR A 252 -20.91 2.24 -20.07
CA TYR A 252 -21.22 2.72 -21.42
C TYR A 252 -22.61 2.28 -21.89
N LEU A 253 -23.05 1.07 -21.55
CA LEU A 253 -24.38 0.59 -21.89
C LEU A 253 -25.47 1.39 -21.19
N LEU A 254 -25.34 1.63 -19.88
CA LEU A 254 -26.28 2.45 -19.11
C LEU A 254 -26.31 3.90 -19.62
N ALA A 255 -25.15 4.47 -19.95
CA ALA A 255 -25.06 5.81 -20.53
C ALA A 255 -25.75 5.88 -21.90
N ALA A 256 -25.60 4.85 -22.73
CA ALA A 256 -26.22 4.77 -24.04
C ALA A 256 -27.73 4.52 -23.97
N GLU A 257 -28.20 3.71 -23.01
CA GLU A 257 -29.63 3.56 -22.69
C GLU A 257 -30.24 4.91 -22.27
N HIS A 258 -29.55 5.66 -21.40
CA HIS A 258 -30.00 6.99 -20.98
C HIS A 258 -30.06 7.99 -22.14
N LEU A 259 -29.08 7.93 -23.04
CA LEU A 259 -29.05 8.76 -24.23
C LEU A 259 -30.20 8.41 -25.19
N ALA A 260 -30.49 7.12 -25.37
CA ALA A 260 -31.61 6.64 -26.18
C ALA A 260 -32.97 7.09 -25.62
N LYS A 261 -33.14 7.10 -24.28
CA LYS A 261 -34.35 7.62 -23.61
C LYS A 261 -34.62 9.11 -23.86
N ARG A 262 -33.61 9.89 -24.27
CA ARG A 262 -33.75 11.33 -24.60
C ARG A 262 -34.14 11.57 -26.07
N VAL A 263 -34.14 10.53 -26.91
CA VAL A 263 -34.52 10.61 -28.33
C VAL A 263 -36.06 10.64 -28.44
N PRO A 264 -36.65 11.48 -29.32
CA PRO A 264 -38.10 11.53 -29.53
C PRO A 264 -38.71 10.17 -29.91
N ALA A 265 -39.96 9.93 -29.51
CA ALA A 265 -40.68 8.67 -29.69
C ALA A 265 -40.56 7.98 -31.08
N PRO A 266 -40.64 8.68 -32.24
CA PRO A 266 -40.52 8.01 -33.53
C PRO A 266 -39.12 7.39 -33.78
N ASP A 267 -38.07 7.94 -33.15
CA ASP A 267 -36.68 7.55 -33.39
C ASP A 267 -36.07 6.73 -32.22
N HIS A 268 -36.84 6.51 -31.15
CA HIS A 268 -36.36 5.86 -29.92
C HIS A 268 -35.95 4.39 -30.12
N ILE A 269 -36.84 3.59 -30.73
CA ILE A 269 -36.60 2.16 -30.99
C ILE A 269 -35.38 1.92 -31.91
N PRO A 270 -35.21 2.62 -33.05
CA PRO A 270 -34.03 2.43 -33.88
C PRO A 270 -32.74 2.93 -33.22
N ALA A 271 -32.79 3.95 -32.37
CA ALA A 271 -31.64 4.38 -31.58
C ALA A 271 -31.21 3.31 -30.57
N LEU A 272 -32.16 2.71 -29.85
CA LEU A 272 -31.88 1.65 -28.89
C LEU A 272 -31.30 0.40 -29.57
N HIS A 273 -31.81 0.01 -30.73
CA HIS A 273 -31.29 -1.12 -31.50
C HIS A 273 -29.82 -0.92 -31.88
N ARG A 274 -29.44 0.29 -32.34
CA ARG A 274 -28.04 0.61 -32.65
C ARG A 274 -27.12 0.57 -31.42
N VAL A 275 -27.62 0.99 -30.27
CA VAL A 275 -26.87 0.92 -29.00
C VAL A 275 -26.63 -0.54 -28.60
N VAL A 276 -27.65 -1.39 -28.68
CA VAL A 276 -27.53 -2.81 -28.36
C VAL A 276 -26.60 -3.52 -29.35
N ASP A 277 -26.74 -3.28 -30.65
CA ASP A 277 -25.87 -3.85 -31.68
C ASP A 277 -24.41 -3.44 -31.48
N GLY A 278 -24.16 -2.14 -31.25
CA GLY A 278 -22.84 -1.61 -30.96
C GLY A 278 -22.24 -2.23 -29.70
N PHE A 279 -23.06 -2.47 -28.66
CA PHE A 279 -22.61 -3.11 -27.44
C PHE A 279 -22.29 -4.60 -27.64
N ILE A 280 -23.14 -5.35 -28.34
CA ILE A 280 -22.88 -6.76 -28.67
C ILE A 280 -21.58 -6.86 -29.47
N GLN A 281 -21.39 -5.98 -30.45
CA GLN A 281 -20.18 -5.96 -31.26
C GLN A 281 -18.94 -5.54 -30.47
N ALA A 282 -19.07 -4.62 -29.51
CA ALA A 282 -17.98 -4.27 -28.58
C ALA A 282 -17.66 -5.42 -27.61
N ALA A 283 -18.68 -6.10 -27.09
CA ALA A 283 -18.55 -7.24 -26.17
C ALA A 283 -17.85 -8.45 -26.84
N VAL A 284 -18.21 -8.72 -28.10
CA VAL A 284 -17.55 -9.78 -28.91
C VAL A 284 -16.10 -9.42 -29.24
N ASN A 285 -15.79 -8.13 -29.38
CA ASN A 285 -14.45 -7.66 -29.74
C ASN A 285 -13.56 -7.32 -28.54
N VAL A 286 -13.96 -7.53 -27.28
CA VAL A 286 -13.12 -7.22 -26.10
C VAL A 286 -11.80 -8.00 -26.18
N PRO A 287 -10.64 -7.33 -26.43
CA PRO A 287 -9.36 -8.03 -26.52
C PRO A 287 -9.04 -8.77 -25.22
N GLY A 288 -8.89 -10.10 -25.22
CA GLY A 288 -8.57 -10.88 -24.02
C GLY A 288 -9.56 -11.98 -23.65
N THR A 289 -10.70 -12.08 -24.33
CA THR A 289 -11.54 -13.30 -24.33
C THR A 289 -11.05 -14.34 -25.34
N ALA A 290 -10.29 -13.91 -26.35
CA ALA A 290 -9.69 -14.76 -27.38
C ALA A 290 -8.26 -15.25 -27.03
N VAL A 291 -7.68 -14.78 -25.94
CA VAL A 291 -6.36 -15.20 -25.45
C VAL A 291 -6.61 -16.11 -24.25
N ASP A 292 -6.19 -17.38 -24.32
CA ASP A 292 -6.27 -18.44 -23.29
C ASP A 292 -7.43 -19.45 -23.35
N ALA A 293 -8.00 -19.71 -24.54
CA ALA A 293 -8.37 -21.09 -24.90
C ALA A 293 -7.14 -21.90 -25.39
N ALA A 294 -5.96 -21.28 -25.41
CA ALA A 294 -4.71 -21.87 -25.85
C ALA A 294 -3.85 -22.27 -24.65
N THR A 295 -3.88 -23.58 -24.37
CA THR A 295 -2.91 -24.36 -23.59
C THR A 295 -2.94 -24.15 -22.07
N PRO A 296 -3.28 -25.20 -21.28
CA PRO A 296 -2.89 -25.25 -19.88
C PRO A 296 -1.41 -24.91 -19.81
N GLN A 297 -1.02 -23.92 -19.00
CA GLN A 297 0.36 -23.81 -18.58
C GLN A 297 0.75 -25.17 -18.01
N GLU A 298 1.58 -25.91 -18.73
CA GLU A 298 2.38 -26.97 -18.12
C GLU A 298 3.11 -26.29 -16.97
N LEU A 299 2.63 -26.55 -15.75
CA LEU A 299 3.39 -26.33 -14.54
C LEU A 299 4.80 -26.82 -14.82
N PRO A 300 5.85 -26.02 -14.56
CA PRO A 300 7.23 -26.45 -14.69
C PRO A 300 7.36 -27.82 -14.01
N GLN A 301 7.51 -28.88 -14.81
CA GLN A 301 7.68 -30.22 -14.28
C GLN A 301 8.96 -30.19 -13.45
N ASP A 302 8.82 -30.48 -12.17
CA ASP A 302 9.92 -30.62 -11.23
C ASP A 302 10.87 -31.71 -11.78
N PRO A 303 12.11 -31.37 -12.20
CA PRO A 303 13.04 -32.34 -12.77
C PRO A 303 13.62 -33.32 -11.73
N GLY A 304 13.07 -33.37 -10.51
CA GLY A 304 13.65 -34.03 -9.34
C GLY A 304 13.20 -35.45 -9.00
N THR A 305 12.30 -36.10 -9.77
CA THR A 305 11.87 -37.48 -9.46
C THR A 305 12.10 -38.43 -10.62
N ALA A 306 13.31 -38.98 -10.69
CA ALA A 306 13.57 -40.28 -11.31
C ALA A 306 14.01 -41.27 -10.19
N PRO A 307 13.56 -42.55 -10.24
CA PRO A 307 13.89 -43.57 -9.25
C PRO A 307 15.36 -44.03 -9.31
#